data_AF-L9UQT6-F1
#
_entry.id   AF-L9UQT6-F1
#
_cell.length_a   1.000
_cell.length_b   1.000
_cell.length_c   1.000
_cell.angle_alpha   90.00
_cell.angle_beta   90.00
_cell.angle_gamma   90.00
#
_symmetry.space_group_name_H-M   'P 1'
#
loop_
_entity.id
_entity.type
_entity.pdbx_description
1 polymer ?
#
loop_
_entity_poly.entity_id
_entity_poly.type
_entity_poly.pdbx_seq_one_letter_code
_entity_poly.pdbx_strand_id
1 'polypeptide(L)'
;MLIIDDPTDALTQFYTNRDPREFATKERNGAEVLAETFRGRWGVETSYRAIKNRFLPQSGSSQIEHRMFLFGYAVLLYNMWTVANAIGADRDDDHDLGKHGKYWKAVVFLSNMIYDP
;
A
#
# COMPACT_ATOMS: atom_id res chain seq x y z
N MET A 1 2.54 15.16 -33.94
CA MET A 1 1.80 16.05 -33.02
C MET A 1 0.43 15.41 -32.88
N LEU A 2 0.18 14.70 -31.78
CA LEU A 2 -1.14 14.12 -31.52
C LEU A 2 -2.07 15.27 -31.13
N ILE A 3 -3.08 15.52 -31.95
CA ILE A 3 -4.16 16.45 -31.62
C ILE A 3 -5.02 15.72 -30.60
N ILE A 4 -5.12 16.29 -29.40
CA ILE A 4 -6.06 15.84 -28.37
C ILE A 4 -7.40 16.51 -28.73
N ASP A 5 -8.31 15.76 -29.36
CA ASP A 5 -9.60 16.27 -29.87
C ASP A 5 -10.70 16.34 -28.80
N ASP A 6 -10.51 15.68 -27.65
CA ASP A 6 -11.46 15.69 -26.53
C ASP A 6 -10.82 16.33 -25.27
N PRO A 7 -11.41 17.38 -24.67
CA PRO A 7 -10.93 17.90 -23.37
C PRO A 7 -10.93 16.84 -22.25
N THR A 8 -11.59 15.71 -22.45
CA THR A 8 -11.59 14.55 -21.55
C THR A 8 -10.34 13.66 -21.69
N ASP A 9 -9.60 13.72 -22.80
CA ASP A 9 -8.35 12.96 -22.99
C ASP A 9 -7.18 13.46 -22.10
N ALA A 10 -7.32 14.68 -21.54
CA ALA A 10 -6.44 15.20 -20.50
C ALA A 10 -6.92 14.89 -19.06
N LEU A 11 -8.13 14.32 -18.91
CA LEU A 11 -8.77 14.05 -17.62
C LEU A 11 -8.76 12.54 -17.34
N THR A 12 -8.25 12.14 -16.18
CA THR A 12 -8.40 10.76 -15.71
C THR A 12 -9.85 10.55 -15.24
N GLN A 13 -10.66 9.88 -16.06
CA GLN A 13 -12.03 9.51 -15.69
C GLN A 13 -12.03 8.25 -14.81
N PHE A 14 -12.80 8.25 -13.73
CA PHE A 14 -13.06 7.06 -12.92
C PHE A 14 -14.56 6.82 -12.78
N TYR A 15 -14.94 5.55 -12.75
CA TYR A 15 -16.32 5.11 -12.62
C TYR A 15 -16.57 4.57 -11.22
N THR A 16 -17.71 4.91 -10.65
CA THR A 16 -18.11 4.44 -9.32
C THR A 16 -19.61 4.17 -9.29
N ASN A 17 -20.02 3.20 -8.48
CA ASN A 17 -21.42 2.91 -8.18
C ASN A 17 -22.00 3.80 -7.06
N ARG A 18 -21.19 4.71 -6.53
CA ARG A 18 -21.55 5.64 -5.45
C ARG A 18 -21.93 7.00 -6.04
N ASP A 19 -23.04 7.59 -5.57
CA ASP A 19 -23.40 8.95 -5.96
C ASP A 19 -22.49 9.95 -5.23
N PRO A 20 -21.77 10.84 -5.94
CA PRO A 20 -20.95 11.90 -5.33
C PRO A 20 -21.70 12.76 -4.32
N ARG A 21 -23.01 12.94 -4.45
CA ARG A 21 -23.82 13.76 -3.54
C ARG A 21 -23.90 13.18 -2.13
N GLU A 22 -23.74 11.86 -1.97
CA GLU A 22 -23.69 11.18 -0.67
C GLU A 22 -22.47 11.60 0.17
N PHE A 23 -21.40 12.08 -0.49
CA PHE A 23 -20.12 12.42 0.13
C PHE A 23 -19.86 13.94 0.17
N ALA A 24 -20.78 14.73 -0.36
CA ALA A 24 -20.67 16.18 -0.34
C ALA A 24 -20.94 16.72 1.07
N THR A 25 -20.11 17.64 1.53
CA THR A 25 -20.35 18.40 2.76
C THR A 25 -20.59 19.87 2.39
N LYS A 26 -20.91 20.71 3.38
CA LYS A 26 -21.00 22.17 3.15
C LYS A 26 -19.69 22.77 2.62
N GLU A 27 -18.57 22.10 2.84
CA GLU A 27 -17.21 22.60 2.57
C GLU A 27 -16.47 21.84 1.47
N ARG A 28 -16.90 20.61 1.12
CA ARG A 28 -16.19 19.73 0.18
C ARG A 28 -17.12 19.17 -0.90
N ASN A 29 -16.64 19.12 -2.13
CA ASN A 29 -17.33 18.46 -3.24
C ASN A 29 -17.18 16.93 -3.11
N GLY A 30 -18.28 16.18 -3.09
CA GLY A 30 -18.21 14.73 -2.91
C GLY A 30 -17.53 13.96 -4.05
N ALA A 31 -17.47 14.50 -5.27
CA ALA A 31 -16.68 13.91 -6.35
C ALA A 31 -15.17 13.98 -6.06
N GLU A 32 -14.72 15.08 -5.43
CA GLU A 32 -13.34 15.24 -4.99
C GLU A 32 -13.02 14.26 -3.85
N VAL A 33 -13.92 14.11 -2.88
CA VAL A 33 -13.79 13.14 -1.78
C VAL A 33 -13.66 11.70 -2.31
N LEU A 34 -14.48 11.34 -3.29
CA LEU A 34 -14.38 10.04 -3.96
C LEU A 34 -13.06 9.88 -4.72
N ALA A 35 -12.60 10.92 -5.42
CA ALA A 35 -11.32 10.88 -6.12
C ALA A 35 -10.13 10.75 -5.16
N GLU A 36 -10.13 11.45 -4.02
CA GLU A 36 -9.13 11.29 -2.95
C GLU A 36 -9.13 9.87 -2.39
N THR A 37 -10.31 9.32 -2.11
CA THR A 37 -10.45 7.93 -1.65
C THR A 37 -9.88 6.96 -2.69
N PHE A 38 -10.17 7.19 -3.98
CA PHE A 38 -9.64 6.36 -5.07
C PHE A 38 -8.11 6.43 -5.17
N ARG A 39 -7.47 7.57 -4.89
CA ARG A 39 -6.00 7.67 -4.84
C ARG A 39 -5.38 6.74 -3.80
N GLY A 40 -6.11 6.44 -2.71
CA GLY A 40 -5.70 5.45 -1.71
C GLY A 40 -5.43 4.04 -2.28
N ARG A 41 -5.97 3.71 -3.46
CA ARG A 41 -5.71 2.45 -4.19
C ARG A 41 -4.23 2.17 -4.41
N TRP A 42 -3.42 3.21 -4.64
CA TRP A 42 -1.98 3.06 -4.83
C TRP A 42 -1.27 2.41 -3.63
N GLY A 43 -1.86 2.54 -2.43
CA GLY A 43 -1.41 1.85 -1.24
C GLY A 43 -1.42 0.32 -1.40
N VAL A 44 -2.41 -0.24 -2.10
CA VAL A 44 -2.52 -1.68 -2.36
C VAL A 44 -1.38 -2.14 -3.28
N GLU A 45 -1.12 -1.42 -4.37
CA GLU A 45 -0.03 -1.75 -5.29
C GLU A 45 1.34 -1.66 -4.62
N THR A 46 1.53 -0.63 -3.78
CA THR A 46 2.76 -0.43 -3.02
C THR A 46 2.98 -1.57 -2.02
N SER A 47 1.92 -1.97 -1.30
CA SER A 47 1.95 -3.09 -0.36
C SER A 47 2.25 -4.41 -1.07
N TYR A 48 1.58 -4.69 -2.18
CA TYR A 48 1.82 -5.89 -2.96
C TYR A 48 3.25 -5.97 -3.51
N ARG A 49 3.79 -4.85 -3.99
CA ARG A 49 5.19 -4.76 -4.44
C ARG A 49 6.18 -5.04 -3.30
N ALA A 50 5.91 -4.54 -2.10
CA ALA A 50 6.72 -4.82 -0.92
C ALA A 50 6.66 -6.30 -0.54
N ILE A 51 5.46 -6.88 -0.44
CA ILE A 51 5.24 -8.30 -0.15
C ILE A 51 6.02 -9.16 -1.15
N LYS A 52 5.81 -8.96 -2.45
CA LYS A 52 6.43 -9.75 -3.52
C LYS A 52 7.96 -9.65 -3.52
N ASN A 53 8.52 -8.46 -3.30
CA ASN A 53 9.96 -8.23 -3.49
C ASN A 53 10.78 -8.34 -2.21
N ARG A 54 10.15 -8.35 -1.03
CA ARG A 54 10.86 -8.31 0.27
C ARG A 54 10.50 -9.46 1.21
N PHE A 55 9.28 -10.01 1.12
CA PHE A 55 8.77 -10.98 2.09
C PHE A 55 8.45 -12.34 1.47
N LEU A 56 8.02 -12.37 0.21
CA LEU A 56 7.65 -13.60 -0.47
C LEU A 56 8.90 -14.40 -0.85
N PRO A 57 9.10 -15.61 -0.28
CA PRO A 57 10.20 -16.47 -0.70
C PRO A 57 9.94 -17.02 -2.11
N GLN A 58 11.02 -17.21 -2.86
CA GLN A 58 10.94 -17.88 -4.16
C GLN A 58 10.61 -19.37 -3.94
N SER A 59 9.63 -19.88 -4.69
CA SER A 59 9.23 -21.29 -4.64
C SER A 59 9.25 -21.90 -6.04
N GLY A 60 9.91 -23.04 -6.16
CA GLY A 60 9.88 -23.89 -7.36
C GLY A 60 8.73 -24.91 -7.36
N SER A 61 7.92 -24.97 -6.30
CA SER A 61 6.85 -25.98 -6.18
C SER A 61 5.77 -25.74 -7.23
N SER A 62 5.27 -26.81 -7.87
CA SER A 62 4.13 -26.77 -8.79
C SER A 62 2.78 -26.79 -8.08
N GLN A 63 2.76 -27.19 -6.81
CA GLN A 63 1.56 -27.30 -5.98
C GLN A 63 1.08 -25.92 -5.53
N ILE A 64 -0.20 -25.63 -5.74
CA ILE A 64 -0.80 -24.32 -5.48
C ILE A 64 -0.90 -24.05 -3.98
N GLU A 65 -1.12 -25.09 -3.19
CA GLU A 65 -1.24 -25.08 -1.74
C GLU A 65 0.00 -24.49 -1.08
N HIS A 66 1.19 -24.93 -1.53
CA HIS A 66 2.46 -24.39 -1.06
C HIS A 66 2.62 -22.91 -1.42
N ARG A 67 2.25 -22.52 -2.65
CA ARG A 67 2.34 -21.11 -3.09
C ARG A 67 1.38 -20.21 -2.31
N MET A 68 0.17 -20.70 -2.03
CA MET A 68 -0.82 -19.99 -1.21
C MET A 68 -0.36 -19.85 0.23
N PHE A 69 0.20 -20.91 0.82
CA PHE A 69 0.78 -20.87 2.16
C PHE A 69 1.91 -19.83 2.25
N LEU A 70 2.87 -19.87 1.33
CA LEU A 70 3.99 -18.93 1.29
C LEU A 70 3.52 -17.48 1.07
N PHE A 71 2.50 -17.28 0.25
CA PHE A 71 1.89 -15.96 0.08
C PHE A 71 1.23 -15.45 1.36
N GLY A 72 0.41 -16.29 2.02
CA GLY A 72 -0.21 -15.93 3.30
C GLY A 72 0.82 -15.63 4.39
N TYR A 73 1.90 -16.41 4.45
CA TYR A 73 3.01 -16.17 5.35
C TYR A 73 3.74 -14.85 5.06
N ALA A 74 3.99 -14.54 3.78
CA ALA A 74 4.59 -13.27 3.37
C ALA A 74 3.73 -12.05 3.73
N VAL A 75 2.40 -12.17 3.61
CA VAL A 75 1.44 -11.13 4.04
C VAL A 75 1.53 -10.93 5.56
N LEU A 76 1.59 -12.00 6.34
CA LEU A 76 1.74 -11.91 7.80
C LEU A 76 3.02 -11.17 8.20
N LEU A 77 4.17 -11.53 7.60
CA LEU A 77 5.45 -10.86 7.85
C LEU A 77 5.41 -9.36 7.49
N TYR A 78 4.79 -9.02 6.35
CA TYR A 78 4.61 -7.63 5.95
C TYR A 78 3.75 -6.84 6.95
N ASN A 79 2.68 -7.45 7.47
CA ASN A 79 1.81 -6.82 8.46
C ASN A 79 2.56 -6.57 9.78
N MET A 80 3.30 -7.56 10.28
CA MET A 80 4.14 -7.39 11.48
C MET A 80 5.19 -6.30 11.30
N TRP A 81 5.86 -6.27 10.15
CA TRP A 81 6.80 -5.20 9.81
C TRP A 81 6.14 -3.82 9.81
N THR A 82 4.91 -3.72 9.29
CA THR A 82 4.16 -2.46 9.26
C THR A 82 3.79 -1.98 10.66
N VAL A 83 3.34 -2.88 11.53
CA VAL A 83 3.05 -2.60 12.94
C VAL A 83 4.33 -2.16 13.67
N ALA A 84 5.45 -2.86 13.48
CA ALA A 84 6.73 -2.49 14.09
C ALA A 84 7.19 -1.09 13.67
N ASN A 85 6.96 -0.70 12.41
CA ASN A 85 7.24 0.66 11.94
C ASN A 85 6.30 1.70 12.55
N ALA A 86 5.02 1.37 12.73
CA ALA A 86 4.06 2.28 13.37
C ALA A 86 4.42 2.51 14.84
N ILE A 87 4.74 1.44 15.59
CA ILE A 87 5.19 1.52 16.98
C ILE A 87 6.52 2.29 17.09
N GLY A 88 7.46 2.06 16.17
CA GLY A 88 8.73 2.80 16.14
C GLY A 88 8.51 4.30 15.94
N ALA A 89 7.63 4.67 15.00
CA ALA A 89 7.30 6.07 14.75
C ALA A 89 6.59 6.74 15.94
N ASP A 90 5.67 6.02 16.61
CA ASP A 90 4.96 6.50 17.80
C ASP A 90 5.91 6.77 18.99
N ARG A 91 6.93 5.93 19.16
CA ARG A 91 7.91 6.09 20.25
C ARG A 91 8.85 7.27 20.08
N ASP A 92 9.19 7.61 18.83
CA ASP A 92 10.20 8.63 18.56
C ASP A 92 9.62 10.03 18.36
N ASP A 93 8.29 10.22 18.31
CA ASP A 93 7.44 11.45 18.24
C ASP A 93 7.82 12.54 17.19
N ASP A 94 9.08 12.58 16.75
CA ASP A 94 9.71 13.46 15.75
C ASP A 94 10.11 12.67 14.48
N HIS A 95 9.83 11.36 14.43
CA HIS A 95 10.19 10.54 13.27
C HIS A 95 9.14 10.67 12.15
N ASP A 96 9.32 11.65 11.28
CA ASP A 96 8.49 11.85 10.08
C ASP A 96 8.67 10.72 9.04
N LEU A 97 7.73 9.77 9.05
CA LEU A 97 7.62 8.69 8.05
C LEU A 97 7.41 9.20 6.61
N GLY A 98 7.02 10.47 6.45
CA GLY A 98 6.78 11.14 5.17
C GLY A 98 8.05 11.66 4.48
N LYS A 99 9.07 12.10 5.23
CA LYS A 99 10.34 12.62 4.68
C LYS A 99 11.48 11.61 4.62
N HIS A 100 11.64 10.73 5.60
CA HIS A 100 12.83 9.86 5.73
C HIS A 100 12.57 8.35 5.76
N GLY A 101 11.33 7.92 5.54
CA GLY A 101 11.02 6.51 5.28
C GLY A 101 10.88 5.66 6.54
N LYS A 102 10.66 4.37 6.28
CA LYS A 102 10.35 3.32 7.26
C LYS A 102 11.40 3.30 8.39
N TYR A 103 10.96 3.38 9.64
CA TYR A 103 11.75 3.23 10.86
C TYR A 103 12.66 2.00 10.80
N TRP A 104 12.09 0.85 10.43
CA TRP A 104 12.82 -0.39 10.21
C TRP A 104 12.83 -0.74 8.72
N LYS A 105 14.00 -1.01 8.15
CA LYS A 105 14.09 -1.65 6.82
C LYS A 105 13.62 -3.09 6.92
N ALA A 106 12.91 -3.59 5.89
CA ALA A 106 12.38 -4.96 5.88
C ALA A 106 13.47 -6.03 6.10
N VAL A 107 14.66 -5.84 5.51
CA VAL A 107 15.79 -6.78 5.70
C VAL A 107 16.27 -6.82 7.15
N VAL A 108 16.35 -5.66 7.82
CA VAL A 108 16.78 -5.57 9.23
C VAL A 108 15.73 -6.20 10.13
N PHE A 109 14.44 -5.94 9.87
CA PHE A 109 13.33 -6.56 10.59
C PHE A 109 13.38 -8.10 10.50
N LEU A 110 13.57 -8.64 9.29
CA LEU A 110 13.65 -10.09 9.08
C LEU A 110 14.91 -10.70 9.72
N SER A 111 16.05 -10.01 9.65
CA SER A 111 17.27 -10.45 10.34
C SER A 111 17.07 -10.50 11.86
N ASN A 112 16.48 -9.47 12.45
CA ASN A 112 16.23 -9.46 13.90
C ASN A 112 15.29 -10.60 14.34
N MET A 113 14.30 -10.99 13.52
CA MET A 113 13.47 -12.17 13.80
C MET A 113 14.23 -13.50 13.80
N ILE A 114 15.35 -13.60 13.07
CA ILE A 114 16.15 -14.83 12.95
C ILE A 114 17.21 -14.91 14.06
N TYR A 115 17.70 -13.76 14.53
CA TYR A 115 18.85 -13.67 15.44
C TYR A 115 18.49 -13.32 16.89
N ASP A 116 17.20 -13.20 17.24
CA ASP A 116 16.73 -13.00 18.61
C ASP A 116 16.38 -14.38 19.23
N PRO A 117 17.16 -14.91 20.18
CA PRO A 117 16.92 -16.22 20.82
C PRO A 117 15.76 -16.24 21.82
#